data_AF-A0A1S3BV97-F1
#
_entry.id   AF-A0A1S3BV97-F1
#
_cell.length_a   1.000
_cell.length_b   1.000
_cell.length_c   1.000
_cell.angle_alpha   90.00
_cell.angle_beta   90.00
_cell.angle_gamma   90.00
#
_symmetry.space_group_name_H-M   'P 1'
#
loop_
_entity.id
_entity.type
_entity.pdbx_description
1 polymer ?
#
loop_
_entity_poly.entity_id
_entity_poly.type
_entity_poly.pdbx_seq_one_letter_code
_entity_poly.pdbx_strand_id
1 'polypeptide(L)'
;MNETRSHLLQLPNQLDPYGLMLSESIERFFDEYRKGVTDFSSFIPIFSRLLRNLPDPPVAVVWFYSALTFHTAKSSARGSSEKLLAVKDLFQLLVSCTESSCASKRVAVLAPVVYCLFDLVVEKKTSKEEAENLIDGVVSYISICCGQESEEVGCSLGFGPYFLDLARVWMVDKPGEDLKGFLPLVSHEICQGISINGGVGYFAGIVMFEAFLLRLCLKFSSRMSMVELQNELHSRAVQMIAGFRSCHFYDIFLRMLLHSVLPTTYLLGSADEILLREVLYDAAIIPEYPFLKLQFGTERPAADLRTICLSWLFVADNGIRSFRDTGNLSKAMSYINAFRNSCWPSQLINWIRNQPGFSERMSQPNISSPTALIEWLLVLEDQGVRVFDHSNSKLRAREIICKSGAEFVQAAKVSNGMNLDVKFFNNASNMMDEDPSVGDFDMVDSMATAAVQATSITLNGNGIENGRKRKECMDDKEDMRVKFLRQHLHDSPLREKSLPLV
;
A
#
# COMPACT_ATOMS: atom_id res chain seq x y z
N MET A 1 -49.76 10.78 10.16
CA MET A 1 -49.84 9.35 10.50
C MET A 1 -50.20 8.57 9.24
N ASN A 2 -49.19 8.18 8.44
CA ASN A 2 -49.23 7.15 7.37
C ASN A 2 -47.98 7.28 6.47
N GLU A 3 -46.80 6.94 6.98
CA GLU A 3 -45.56 6.98 6.17
C GLU A 3 -44.53 5.91 6.56
N THR A 4 -44.93 4.97 7.43
CA THR A 4 -44.01 4.09 8.19
C THR A 4 -44.15 2.61 7.81
N ARG A 5 -44.47 2.31 6.53
CA ARG A 5 -44.72 0.93 6.05
C ARG A 5 -44.10 0.56 4.69
N SER A 6 -43.22 1.39 4.11
CA SER A 6 -42.57 1.11 2.82
C SER A 6 -41.15 0.51 2.90
N HIS A 7 -40.56 0.36 4.09
CA HIS A 7 -39.14 0.01 4.28
C HIS A 7 -38.88 -1.41 4.86
N LEU A 8 -39.85 -2.34 4.78
CA LEU A 8 -39.72 -3.70 5.33
C LEU A 8 -40.04 -4.84 4.34
N LEU A 9 -39.85 -4.61 3.04
CA LEU A 9 -39.90 -5.64 2.00
C LEU A 9 -38.81 -5.45 0.93
N GLN A 10 -37.54 -5.29 1.34
CA GLN A 10 -36.44 -5.70 0.48
C GLN A 10 -36.34 -7.23 0.56
N LEU A 11 -36.72 -7.89 -0.53
CA LEU A 11 -36.79 -9.35 -0.61
C LEU A 11 -35.37 -9.95 -0.69
N PRO A 12 -34.94 -10.83 0.22
CA PRO A 12 -33.75 -11.64 -0.02
C PRO A 12 -34.05 -12.60 -1.18
N ASN A 13 -33.12 -12.68 -2.14
CA ASN A 13 -33.24 -13.34 -3.45
C ASN A 13 -33.97 -12.52 -4.54
N GLN A 14 -33.28 -11.52 -5.11
CA GLN A 14 -33.04 -11.62 -6.54
C GLN A 14 -31.78 -12.48 -6.72
N LEU A 15 -31.92 -13.63 -7.39
CA LEU A 15 -30.75 -14.38 -7.85
C LEU A 15 -30.03 -13.54 -8.91
N ASP A 16 -28.70 -13.52 -8.88
CA ASP A 16 -27.92 -13.06 -10.04
C ASP A 16 -28.29 -13.97 -11.23
N PRO A 17 -28.89 -13.43 -12.32
CA PRO A 17 -29.32 -14.25 -13.45
C PRO A 17 -28.15 -14.92 -14.19
N TYR A 18 -26.90 -14.50 -13.93
CA TYR A 18 -25.68 -15.10 -14.47
C TYR A 18 -24.94 -15.96 -13.44
N GLY A 19 -25.33 -15.93 -12.16
CA GLY A 19 -24.64 -16.62 -11.07
C GLY A 19 -24.57 -18.14 -11.25
N LEU A 20 -25.69 -18.79 -11.61
CA LEU A 20 -25.74 -20.24 -11.86
C LEU A 20 -24.86 -20.65 -13.06
N MET A 21 -24.96 -19.90 -14.17
CA MET A 21 -24.13 -20.12 -15.36
C MET A 21 -22.64 -19.94 -15.04
N LEU A 22 -22.30 -18.98 -14.18
CA LEU A 22 -20.93 -18.73 -13.75
C LEU A 22 -20.42 -19.85 -12.82
N SER A 23 -21.20 -20.31 -11.84
CA SER A 23 -20.79 -21.42 -10.97
C SER A 23 -20.56 -22.72 -11.75
N GLU A 24 -21.49 -23.10 -12.63
CA GLU A 24 -21.33 -24.28 -13.49
C GLU A 24 -20.09 -24.16 -14.39
N SER A 25 -19.78 -22.94 -14.87
CA SER A 25 -18.60 -22.70 -15.69
C SER A 25 -17.30 -22.76 -14.90
N ILE A 26 -17.27 -22.25 -13.67
CA ILE A 26 -16.10 -22.31 -12.77
C ILE A 26 -15.81 -23.76 -12.35
N GLU A 27 -16.84 -24.50 -11.93
CA GLU A 27 -16.72 -25.92 -11.60
C GLU A 27 -16.18 -26.70 -12.79
N ARG A 28 -16.77 -26.51 -13.98
CA ARG A 28 -16.34 -27.16 -15.22
C ARG A 28 -14.92 -26.76 -15.64
N PHE A 29 -14.51 -25.50 -15.45
CA PHE A 29 -13.13 -25.06 -15.71
C PHE A 29 -12.13 -25.84 -14.85
N PHE A 30 -12.37 -25.94 -13.54
CA PHE A 30 -11.50 -26.74 -12.66
C PHE A 30 -11.50 -28.21 -13.07
N ASP A 31 -12.66 -28.74 -13.45
CA ASP A 31 -12.78 -30.14 -13.84
C ASP A 31 -12.16 -30.47 -15.20
N GLU A 32 -12.07 -29.53 -16.13
CA GLU A 32 -11.32 -29.67 -17.38
C GLU A 32 -9.82 -29.46 -17.15
N TYR A 33 -9.41 -28.47 -16.35
CA TYR A 33 -7.99 -28.27 -15.98
C TYR A 33 -7.42 -29.49 -15.25
N ARG A 34 -8.15 -30.09 -14.29
CA ARG A 34 -7.78 -31.35 -13.62
C ARG A 34 -7.54 -32.53 -14.56
N LYS A 35 -8.15 -32.50 -15.76
CA LYS A 35 -7.99 -33.50 -16.82
C LYS A 35 -6.84 -33.17 -17.80
N GLY A 36 -6.08 -32.10 -17.54
CA GLY A 36 -4.97 -31.64 -18.37
C GLY A 36 -5.37 -30.75 -19.55
N VAL A 37 -6.60 -30.21 -19.57
CA VAL A 37 -7.02 -29.26 -20.61
C VAL A 37 -6.41 -27.89 -20.36
N THR A 38 -5.79 -27.31 -21.39
CA THR A 38 -5.08 -26.01 -21.35
C THR A 38 -5.58 -24.99 -22.37
N ASP A 39 -6.58 -25.35 -23.18
CA ASP A 39 -7.34 -24.42 -24.01
C ASP A 39 -8.81 -24.41 -23.59
N PHE A 40 -9.30 -23.23 -23.22
CA PHE A 40 -10.68 -22.98 -22.82
C PHE A 40 -11.43 -22.11 -23.84
N SER A 41 -10.97 -22.08 -25.09
CA SER A 41 -11.58 -21.35 -26.22
C SER A 41 -13.07 -21.61 -26.41
N SER A 42 -13.55 -22.79 -26.02
CA SER A 42 -14.97 -23.20 -26.03
C SER A 42 -15.89 -22.29 -25.20
N PHE A 43 -15.40 -21.72 -24.09
CA PHE A 43 -16.17 -20.82 -23.23
C PHE A 43 -16.17 -19.37 -23.73
N ILE A 44 -15.11 -18.94 -24.42
CA ILE A 44 -14.86 -17.53 -24.79
C ILE A 44 -16.04 -16.90 -25.56
N PRO A 45 -16.65 -17.54 -26.58
CA PRO A 45 -17.79 -16.97 -27.31
C PRO A 45 -19.03 -16.72 -26.43
N ILE A 46 -19.26 -17.55 -25.41
CA ILE A 46 -20.42 -17.46 -24.52
C ILE A 46 -20.31 -16.17 -23.68
N PHE A 47 -19.16 -16.01 -23.02
CA PHE A 47 -18.89 -14.88 -22.15
C PHE A 47 -18.63 -13.57 -22.93
N SER A 48 -17.97 -13.64 -24.10
CA SER A 48 -17.80 -12.46 -24.97
C SER A 48 -19.14 -11.90 -25.45
N ARG A 49 -20.09 -12.77 -25.81
CA ARG A 49 -21.46 -12.35 -26.17
C ARG A 49 -22.22 -11.79 -24.98
N LEU A 50 -22.02 -12.33 -23.77
CA LEU A 50 -22.65 -11.81 -22.55
C LEU A 50 -22.14 -10.39 -22.24
N LEU A 51 -20.83 -10.18 -22.19
CA LEU A 51 -20.23 -8.88 -21.87
C LEU A 51 -20.62 -7.79 -22.88
N ARG A 52 -20.69 -8.10 -24.18
CA ARG A 52 -21.17 -7.15 -25.22
C ARG A 52 -22.62 -6.69 -25.03
N ASN A 53 -23.42 -7.41 -24.26
CA ASN A 53 -24.83 -7.09 -24.00
C ASN A 53 -25.04 -6.44 -22.61
N LEU A 54 -23.98 -6.23 -21.83
CA LEU A 54 -24.03 -5.67 -20.47
C LEU A 54 -23.30 -4.31 -20.43
N PRO A 55 -24.00 -3.18 -20.23
CA PRO A 55 -23.37 -1.87 -20.18
C PRO A 55 -22.55 -1.60 -18.91
N ASP A 56 -22.76 -2.38 -17.84
CA ASP A 56 -21.89 -2.43 -16.65
C ASP A 56 -21.81 -3.89 -16.14
N PRO A 57 -20.90 -4.72 -16.68
CA PRO A 57 -20.87 -6.16 -16.37
C PRO A 57 -20.39 -6.44 -14.94
N PRO A 58 -20.88 -7.50 -14.25
CA PRO A 58 -20.35 -7.90 -12.95
C PRO A 58 -18.86 -8.27 -13.03
N VAL A 59 -18.06 -7.86 -12.04
CA VAL A 59 -16.60 -8.12 -12.04
C VAL A 59 -16.31 -9.62 -12.06
N ALA A 60 -17.18 -10.44 -11.45
CA ALA A 60 -17.11 -11.90 -11.51
C ALA A 60 -17.11 -12.45 -12.95
N VAL A 61 -17.99 -11.93 -13.81
CA VAL A 61 -18.14 -12.35 -15.21
C VAL A 61 -16.95 -11.86 -16.04
N VAL A 62 -16.48 -10.62 -15.79
CA VAL A 62 -15.28 -10.06 -16.43
C VAL A 62 -14.04 -10.88 -16.07
N TRP A 63 -13.80 -11.14 -14.79
CA TRP A 63 -12.65 -11.92 -14.33
C TRP A 63 -12.63 -13.33 -14.91
N PHE A 64 -13.75 -14.04 -14.94
CA PHE A 64 -13.78 -15.39 -15.51
C PHE A 64 -13.50 -15.36 -17.03
N TYR A 65 -14.15 -14.47 -17.78
CA TYR A 65 -13.89 -14.28 -19.21
C TYR A 65 -12.42 -13.96 -19.52
N SER A 66 -11.83 -13.06 -18.73
CA SER A 66 -10.44 -12.66 -18.89
C SER A 66 -9.46 -13.76 -18.47
N ALA A 67 -9.79 -14.59 -17.47
CA ALA A 67 -8.99 -15.76 -17.11
C ALA A 67 -8.99 -16.83 -18.20
N LEU A 68 -10.15 -17.13 -18.78
CA LEU A 68 -10.28 -18.05 -19.93
C LEU A 68 -9.39 -17.58 -21.10
N THR A 69 -9.50 -16.29 -21.45
CA THR A 69 -8.73 -15.66 -22.53
C THR A 69 -7.23 -15.68 -22.23
N PHE A 70 -6.83 -15.33 -21.00
CA PHE A 70 -5.44 -15.29 -20.56
C PHE A 70 -4.81 -16.68 -20.50
N HIS A 71 -5.51 -17.70 -20.01
CA HIS A 71 -4.97 -19.06 -19.92
C HIS A 71 -4.78 -19.70 -21.30
N THR A 72 -5.73 -19.54 -22.23
CA THR A 72 -5.55 -19.96 -23.64
C THR A 72 -4.38 -19.22 -24.30
N ALA A 73 -4.19 -17.91 -24.04
CA ALA A 73 -3.03 -17.19 -24.55
C ALA A 73 -1.71 -17.69 -23.93
N LYS A 74 -1.68 -17.84 -22.59
CA LYS A 74 -0.53 -18.28 -21.79
C LYS A 74 -0.08 -19.71 -22.10
N SER A 75 -1.01 -20.61 -22.46
CA SER A 75 -0.67 -21.98 -22.90
C SER A 75 -0.03 -22.01 -24.30
N SER A 76 -0.34 -21.03 -25.15
CA SER A 76 0.36 -20.85 -26.44
C SER A 76 1.75 -20.20 -26.32
N ALA A 77 1.97 -19.41 -25.26
CA ALA A 77 3.18 -18.59 -25.07
C ALA A 77 4.42 -19.40 -24.66
N ARG A 78 5.41 -19.44 -25.56
CA ARG A 78 6.69 -20.14 -25.42
C ARG A 78 7.75 -19.27 -24.74
N GLY A 79 7.70 -17.96 -24.97
CA GLY A 79 8.70 -16.98 -24.50
C GLY A 79 8.29 -16.16 -23.26
N SER A 80 9.29 -15.50 -22.68
CA SER A 80 9.12 -14.49 -21.61
C SER A 80 8.35 -13.26 -22.08
N SER A 81 8.77 -12.68 -23.21
CA SER A 81 8.12 -11.50 -23.81
C SER A 81 6.67 -11.78 -24.24
N GLU A 82 6.38 -12.98 -24.76
CA GLU A 82 5.03 -13.42 -25.11
C GLU A 82 4.11 -13.52 -23.87
N LYS A 83 4.63 -13.97 -22.73
CA LYS A 83 3.88 -14.01 -21.47
C LYS A 83 3.62 -12.62 -20.92
N LEU A 84 4.58 -11.69 -21.03
CA LEU A 84 4.34 -10.30 -20.68
C LEU A 84 3.34 -9.63 -21.63
N LEU A 85 3.37 -9.96 -22.93
CA LEU A 85 2.38 -9.50 -23.90
C LEU A 85 0.96 -9.95 -23.50
N ALA A 86 0.78 -11.21 -23.10
CA ALA A 86 -0.50 -11.69 -22.59
C ALA A 86 -0.99 -10.92 -21.34
N VAL A 87 -0.10 -10.40 -20.48
CA VAL A 87 -0.48 -9.52 -19.35
C VAL A 87 -0.81 -8.09 -19.82
N LYS A 88 -0.15 -7.58 -20.88
CA LYS A 88 -0.51 -6.30 -21.53
C LYS A 88 -1.89 -6.39 -22.19
N ASP A 89 -2.16 -7.48 -22.90
CA ASP A 89 -3.44 -7.74 -23.57
C ASP A 89 -4.55 -7.94 -22.53
N LEU A 90 -4.28 -8.65 -21.43
CA LEU A 90 -5.17 -8.75 -20.27
C LEU A 90 -5.49 -7.37 -19.69
N PHE A 91 -4.49 -6.50 -19.51
CA PHE A 91 -4.72 -5.14 -19.02
C PHE A 91 -5.65 -4.34 -19.95
N GLN A 92 -5.41 -4.36 -21.27
CA GLN A 92 -6.31 -3.71 -22.22
C GLN A 92 -7.73 -4.32 -22.19
N LEU A 93 -7.84 -5.64 -22.10
CA LEU A 93 -9.12 -6.34 -22.04
C LEU A 93 -9.97 -5.91 -20.82
N LEU A 94 -9.38 -5.85 -19.62
CA LEU A 94 -10.09 -5.43 -18.41
C LEU A 94 -10.49 -3.94 -18.46
N VAL A 95 -9.63 -3.09 -19.03
CA VAL A 95 -9.93 -1.67 -19.25
C VAL A 95 -11.13 -1.51 -20.20
N SER A 96 -11.14 -2.17 -21.36
CA SER A 96 -12.28 -2.13 -22.30
C SER A 96 -13.56 -2.76 -21.74
N CYS A 97 -13.46 -3.80 -20.92
CA CYS A 97 -14.63 -4.42 -20.28
C CYS A 97 -15.22 -3.62 -19.11
N THR A 98 -14.60 -2.50 -18.68
CA THR A 98 -15.08 -1.67 -17.55
C THR A 98 -15.07 -0.17 -17.83
N GLU A 99 -14.91 0.28 -19.08
CA GLU A 99 -14.84 1.71 -19.44
C GLU A 99 -16.01 2.55 -18.88
N SER A 100 -17.22 1.96 -18.87
CA SER A 100 -18.47 2.52 -18.36
C SER A 100 -18.73 2.32 -16.86
N SER A 101 -17.87 1.57 -16.15
CA SER A 101 -18.00 1.28 -14.72
C SER A 101 -17.50 2.44 -13.83
N CYS A 102 -17.91 2.45 -12.55
CA CYS A 102 -17.37 3.39 -11.55
C CYS A 102 -15.85 3.27 -11.37
N ALA A 103 -15.19 4.32 -10.87
CA ALA A 103 -13.74 4.38 -10.73
C ALA A 103 -13.19 3.26 -9.82
N SER A 104 -13.82 3.01 -8.66
CA SER A 104 -13.45 1.91 -7.78
C SER A 104 -13.55 0.54 -8.48
N LYS A 105 -14.56 0.32 -9.33
CA LYS A 105 -14.74 -0.93 -10.08
C LYS A 105 -13.70 -1.10 -11.20
N ARG A 106 -13.40 -0.01 -11.92
CA ARG A 106 -12.32 0.08 -12.93
C ARG A 106 -10.92 -0.16 -12.36
N VAL A 107 -10.71 0.09 -11.06
CA VAL A 107 -9.46 -0.25 -10.38
C VAL A 107 -9.48 -1.65 -9.79
N ALA A 108 -10.56 -2.02 -9.08
CA ALA A 108 -10.72 -3.35 -8.46
C ALA A 108 -10.62 -4.51 -9.46
N VAL A 109 -11.09 -4.31 -10.70
CA VAL A 109 -11.00 -5.33 -11.76
C VAL A 109 -9.55 -5.70 -12.09
N LEU A 110 -8.56 -4.83 -11.82
CA LEU A 110 -7.17 -4.99 -12.25
C LEU A 110 -6.32 -5.96 -11.41
N ALA A 111 -6.86 -6.53 -10.32
CA ALA A 111 -6.11 -7.45 -9.45
C ALA A 111 -5.36 -8.58 -10.21
N PRO A 112 -5.95 -9.24 -11.23
CA PRO A 112 -5.25 -10.27 -12.01
C PRO A 112 -4.02 -9.75 -12.78
N VAL A 113 -4.02 -8.50 -13.24
CA VAL A 113 -2.87 -7.90 -13.94
C VAL A 113 -1.72 -7.71 -12.97
N VAL A 114 -2.00 -7.24 -11.76
CA VAL A 114 -0.97 -7.01 -10.73
C VAL A 114 -0.43 -8.34 -10.23
N TYR A 115 -1.29 -9.34 -9.98
CA TYR A 115 -0.90 -10.70 -9.64
C TYR A 115 -0.01 -11.35 -10.72
N CYS A 116 -0.45 -11.37 -11.98
CA CYS A 116 0.31 -11.98 -13.07
C CYS A 116 1.64 -11.24 -13.35
N LEU A 117 1.69 -9.93 -13.12
CA LEU A 117 2.94 -9.17 -13.25
C LEU A 117 3.91 -9.44 -12.09
N PHE A 118 3.41 -9.54 -10.85
CA PHE A 118 4.19 -9.98 -9.69
C PHE A 118 4.78 -11.38 -9.93
N ASP A 119 3.95 -12.33 -10.40
CA ASP A 119 4.36 -13.71 -10.68
C ASP A 119 5.52 -13.76 -11.68
N LEU A 120 5.38 -13.13 -12.84
CA LEU A 120 6.45 -13.05 -13.86
C LEU A 120 7.75 -12.42 -13.32
N VAL A 121 7.65 -11.42 -12.43
CA VAL A 121 8.80 -10.76 -11.81
C VAL A 121 9.51 -11.68 -10.80
N VAL A 122 8.76 -12.33 -9.90
CA VAL A 122 9.31 -13.27 -8.89
C VAL A 122 9.95 -14.49 -9.56
N GLU A 123 9.28 -15.06 -10.56
CA GLU A 123 9.80 -16.17 -11.35
C GLU A 123 10.97 -15.77 -12.28
N LYS A 124 11.29 -14.46 -12.38
CA LYS A 124 12.32 -13.89 -13.27
C LYS A 124 12.08 -14.23 -14.76
N LYS A 125 10.82 -14.42 -15.14
CA LYS A 125 10.37 -14.76 -16.50
C LYS A 125 10.06 -13.53 -17.38
N THR A 126 10.48 -12.34 -16.97
CA THR A 126 10.33 -11.07 -17.71
C THR A 126 11.59 -10.20 -17.56
N SER A 127 11.84 -9.29 -18.50
CA SER A 127 12.79 -8.21 -18.25
C SER A 127 12.20 -7.24 -17.22
N LYS A 128 13.06 -6.66 -16.37
CA LYS A 128 12.61 -5.74 -15.31
C LYS A 128 12.09 -4.42 -15.87
N GLU A 129 12.69 -3.93 -16.95
CA GLU A 129 12.33 -2.67 -17.61
C GLU A 129 10.95 -2.75 -18.28
N GLU A 130 10.63 -3.83 -19.01
CA GLU A 130 9.30 -3.99 -19.58
C GLU A 130 8.21 -4.19 -18.50
N ALA A 131 8.56 -4.83 -17.38
CA ALA A 131 7.68 -4.96 -16.23
C ALA A 131 7.44 -3.61 -15.53
N GLU A 132 8.48 -2.79 -15.34
CA GLU A 132 8.39 -1.41 -14.85
C GLU A 132 7.48 -0.55 -15.74
N ASN A 133 7.66 -0.62 -17.06
CA ASN A 133 6.85 0.12 -18.02
C ASN A 133 5.36 -0.29 -17.98
N LEU A 134 5.05 -1.56 -17.72
CA LEU A 134 3.66 -2.02 -17.58
C LEU A 134 3.04 -1.55 -16.25
N ILE A 135 3.75 -1.64 -15.13
CA ILE A 135 3.21 -1.16 -13.85
C ILE A 135 3.08 0.37 -13.80
N ASP A 136 3.96 1.14 -14.47
CA ASP A 136 3.76 2.59 -14.67
C ASP A 136 2.46 2.87 -15.45
N GLY A 137 2.15 2.06 -16.48
CA GLY A 137 0.89 2.15 -17.22
C GLY A 137 -0.35 1.86 -16.36
N VAL A 138 -0.29 0.83 -15.51
CA VAL A 138 -1.37 0.48 -14.56
C VAL A 138 -1.56 1.58 -13.51
N VAL A 139 -0.47 2.06 -12.88
CA VAL A 139 -0.50 3.16 -11.89
C VAL A 139 -1.03 4.46 -12.49
N SER A 140 -0.66 4.76 -13.75
CA SER A 140 -1.20 5.91 -14.49
C SER A 140 -2.70 5.76 -14.72
N TYR A 141 -3.18 4.60 -15.18
CA TYR A 141 -4.62 4.34 -15.37
C TYR A 141 -5.42 4.43 -14.06
N ILE A 142 -4.91 3.90 -12.95
CA ILE A 142 -5.52 4.04 -11.63
C ILE A 142 -5.67 5.52 -11.25
N SER A 143 -4.62 6.32 -11.45
CA SER A 143 -4.62 7.77 -11.18
C SER A 143 -5.62 8.52 -12.07
N ILE A 144 -5.79 8.09 -13.32
CA ILE A 144 -6.80 8.65 -14.25
C ILE A 144 -8.21 8.32 -13.78
N CYS A 145 -8.49 7.09 -13.34
CA CYS A 145 -9.81 6.70 -12.82
C CYS A 145 -10.21 7.57 -11.61
N CYS A 146 -9.28 7.78 -10.68
CA CYS A 146 -9.50 8.58 -9.47
C CYS A 146 -9.46 10.11 -9.73
N GLY A 147 -9.25 10.52 -10.98
CA GLY A 147 -9.36 11.92 -11.42
C GLY A 147 -10.76 12.32 -11.92
N GLN A 148 -11.70 11.37 -12.03
CA GLN A 148 -12.98 11.53 -12.72
C GLN A 148 -14.19 11.47 -11.75
N GLU A 149 -14.01 11.84 -10.47
CA GLU A 149 -15.00 11.62 -9.41
C GLU A 149 -16.37 12.31 -9.67
N SER A 150 -17.40 11.48 -9.78
CA SER A 150 -18.75 11.77 -9.26
C SER A 150 -19.00 10.83 -8.07
N GLU A 151 -19.92 11.20 -7.17
CA GLU A 151 -20.15 10.43 -5.94
C GLU A 151 -20.55 8.98 -6.24
N GLU A 152 -19.76 7.98 -5.77
CA GLU A 152 -19.92 6.55 -6.11
C GLU A 152 -21.11 5.84 -5.43
N VAL A 153 -22.28 6.51 -5.40
CA VAL A 153 -23.51 5.98 -4.80
C VAL A 153 -24.03 4.79 -5.61
N GLY A 154 -23.92 3.59 -5.04
CA GLY A 154 -24.54 2.37 -5.55
C GLY A 154 -23.67 1.46 -6.42
N CYS A 155 -22.37 1.75 -6.57
CA CYS A 155 -21.48 0.82 -7.29
C CYS A 155 -21.29 -0.50 -6.51
N SER A 156 -21.26 -1.64 -7.21
CA SER A 156 -20.99 -2.95 -6.61
C SER A 156 -20.05 -3.80 -7.47
N LEU A 157 -19.27 -4.69 -6.84
CA LEU A 157 -18.37 -5.61 -7.55
C LEU A 157 -19.14 -6.73 -8.26
N GLY A 158 -20.29 -7.15 -7.72
CA GLY A 158 -21.01 -8.32 -8.23
C GLY A 158 -20.22 -9.63 -8.11
N PHE A 159 -19.34 -9.78 -7.10
CA PHE A 159 -18.62 -11.03 -6.87
C PHE A 159 -19.49 -12.16 -6.32
N GLY A 160 -20.55 -11.85 -5.59
CA GLY A 160 -21.37 -12.85 -4.90
C GLY A 160 -20.51 -13.78 -4.02
N PRO A 161 -20.80 -15.08 -3.95
CA PRO A 161 -19.95 -16.05 -3.25
C PRO A 161 -18.66 -16.41 -4.03
N TYR A 162 -18.54 -16.03 -5.31
CA TYR A 162 -17.56 -16.59 -6.24
C TYR A 162 -16.13 -16.05 -6.10
N PHE A 163 -15.90 -15.04 -5.25
CA PHE A 163 -14.61 -14.32 -5.15
C PHE A 163 -13.39 -15.25 -4.96
N LEU A 164 -13.48 -16.19 -4.01
CA LEU A 164 -12.36 -17.09 -3.69
C LEU A 164 -12.10 -18.09 -4.82
N ASP A 165 -13.14 -18.59 -5.48
CA ASP A 165 -13.00 -19.55 -6.57
C ASP A 165 -12.51 -18.87 -7.86
N LEU A 166 -12.91 -17.62 -8.11
CA LEU A 166 -12.31 -16.79 -9.17
C LEU A 166 -10.83 -16.49 -8.91
N ALA A 167 -10.42 -16.21 -7.67
CA ALA A 167 -9.00 -16.09 -7.33
C ALA A 167 -8.23 -17.40 -7.58
N ARG A 168 -8.84 -18.56 -7.25
CA ARG A 168 -8.28 -19.89 -7.56
C ARG A 168 -8.21 -20.18 -9.06
N VAL A 169 -9.12 -19.65 -9.89
CA VAL A 169 -9.04 -19.74 -11.36
C VAL A 169 -7.76 -19.05 -11.88
N TRP A 170 -7.34 -17.92 -11.28
CA TRP A 170 -6.07 -17.27 -11.62
C TRP A 170 -4.84 -18.01 -11.07
N MET A 171 -4.96 -18.61 -9.89
CA MET A 171 -3.90 -19.40 -9.23
C MET A 171 -3.88 -20.89 -9.63
N VAL A 172 -4.55 -21.29 -10.71
CA VAL A 172 -4.79 -22.72 -11.01
C VAL A 172 -3.52 -23.57 -11.19
N ASP A 173 -2.41 -22.95 -11.63
CA ASP A 173 -1.09 -23.58 -11.73
C ASP A 173 -0.40 -23.82 -10.36
N LYS A 174 -0.94 -23.23 -9.28
CA LYS A 174 -0.41 -23.25 -7.90
C LYS A 174 -1.46 -23.80 -6.91
N PRO A 175 -1.88 -25.07 -7.07
CA PRO A 175 -2.93 -25.65 -6.23
C PRO A 175 -2.50 -25.73 -4.76
N GLY A 176 -3.28 -25.09 -3.88
CA GLY A 176 -3.04 -25.06 -2.43
C GLY A 176 -2.67 -23.68 -1.87
N GLU A 177 -2.44 -22.68 -2.72
CA GLU A 177 -2.31 -21.29 -2.25
C GLU A 177 -3.69 -20.70 -1.91
N ASP A 178 -3.81 -20.11 -0.71
CA ASP A 178 -4.95 -19.30 -0.28
C ASP A 178 -5.01 -17.96 -1.03
N LEU A 179 -6.01 -17.13 -0.74
CA LEU A 179 -6.14 -15.74 -1.19
C LEU A 179 -4.85 -14.89 -1.07
N LYS A 180 -3.93 -15.27 -0.17
CA LYS A 180 -2.59 -14.67 -0.02
C LYS A 180 -1.67 -14.89 -1.24
N GLY A 181 -1.85 -15.96 -2.01
CA GLY A 181 -1.11 -16.15 -3.27
C GLY A 181 -1.54 -15.13 -4.34
N PHE A 182 -2.84 -14.83 -4.41
CA PHE A 182 -3.44 -13.89 -5.36
C PHE A 182 -3.21 -12.42 -4.98
N LEU A 183 -3.08 -12.13 -3.68
CA LEU A 183 -2.76 -10.81 -3.12
C LEU A 183 -1.48 -10.90 -2.27
N PRO A 184 -0.31 -11.05 -2.92
CA PRO A 184 0.94 -11.41 -2.26
C PRO A 184 1.63 -10.24 -1.54
N LEU A 185 1.30 -8.99 -1.87
CA LEU A 185 1.89 -7.79 -1.26
C LEU A 185 1.00 -7.18 -0.17
N VAL A 186 -0.09 -7.84 0.23
CA VAL A 186 -1.02 -7.38 1.27
C VAL A 186 -1.07 -8.37 2.46
N SER A 187 -1.27 -7.87 3.68
CA SER A 187 -1.32 -8.71 4.87
C SER A 187 -2.61 -9.55 4.94
N HIS A 188 -2.53 -10.71 5.59
CA HIS A 188 -3.63 -11.66 5.65
C HIS A 188 -4.87 -11.06 6.34
N GLU A 189 -4.64 -10.20 7.34
CA GLU A 189 -5.64 -9.45 8.09
C GLU A 189 -6.44 -8.47 7.21
N ILE A 190 -5.80 -7.88 6.19
CA ILE A 190 -6.46 -6.99 5.22
C ILE A 190 -7.21 -7.84 4.17
N CYS A 191 -6.62 -8.95 3.71
CA CYS A 191 -7.29 -9.88 2.81
C CYS A 191 -8.54 -10.53 3.43
N GLN A 192 -8.54 -10.87 4.72
CA GLN A 192 -9.74 -11.31 5.46
C GLN A 192 -10.85 -10.23 5.47
N GLY A 193 -10.46 -8.95 5.50
CA GLY A 193 -11.40 -7.82 5.49
C GLY A 193 -12.32 -7.79 4.26
N ILE A 194 -11.89 -8.35 3.14
CA ILE A 194 -12.69 -8.44 1.90
C ILE A 194 -13.99 -9.23 2.15
N SER A 195 -13.92 -10.36 2.85
CA SER A 195 -15.08 -11.24 3.10
C SER A 195 -16.03 -10.72 4.18
N ILE A 196 -15.62 -9.73 4.97
CA ILE A 196 -16.37 -9.25 6.15
C ILE A 196 -16.96 -7.86 5.90
N ASN A 197 -16.18 -6.94 5.33
CA ASN A 197 -16.53 -5.52 5.13
C ASN A 197 -16.23 -5.01 3.69
N GLY A 198 -15.94 -5.91 2.74
CA GLY A 198 -15.37 -5.55 1.43
C GLY A 198 -16.32 -4.87 0.44
N GLY A 199 -16.56 -3.57 0.63
CA GLY A 199 -17.13 -2.70 -0.42
C GLY A 199 -16.18 -2.53 -1.62
N VAL A 200 -16.70 -2.03 -2.75
CA VAL A 200 -15.93 -1.85 -4.01
C VAL A 200 -14.64 -1.07 -3.78
N GLY A 201 -14.75 0.09 -3.10
CA GLY A 201 -13.63 0.97 -2.81
C GLY A 201 -12.57 0.34 -1.88
N TYR A 202 -12.97 -0.54 -0.96
CA TYR A 202 -12.02 -1.25 -0.10
C TYR A 202 -11.15 -2.21 -0.93
N PHE A 203 -11.78 -3.05 -1.76
CA PHE A 203 -11.02 -3.95 -2.63
C PHE A 203 -10.25 -3.21 -3.73
N ALA A 204 -10.78 -2.10 -4.25
CA ALA A 204 -10.02 -1.20 -5.12
C ALA A 204 -8.76 -0.67 -4.43
N GLY A 205 -8.85 -0.25 -3.16
CA GLY A 205 -7.73 0.19 -2.34
C GLY A 205 -6.67 -0.89 -2.11
N ILE A 206 -7.06 -2.17 -2.04
CA ILE A 206 -6.13 -3.31 -2.00
C ILE A 206 -5.36 -3.41 -3.31
N VAL A 207 -6.03 -3.34 -4.47
CA VAL A 207 -5.39 -3.39 -5.79
C VAL A 207 -4.49 -2.17 -6.04
N MET A 208 -4.89 -0.99 -5.55
CA MET A 208 -4.03 0.20 -5.54
C MET A 208 -2.75 -0.04 -4.72
N PHE A 209 -2.86 -0.66 -3.54
CA PHE A 209 -1.70 -0.93 -2.69
C PHE A 209 -0.76 -1.99 -3.27
N GLU A 210 -1.29 -3.10 -3.80
CA GLU A 210 -0.52 -4.10 -4.56
C GLU A 210 0.27 -3.43 -5.70
N ALA A 211 -0.40 -2.61 -6.52
CA ALA A 211 0.24 -1.92 -7.65
C ALA A 211 1.30 -0.90 -7.20
N PHE A 212 1.01 -0.12 -6.17
CA PHE A 212 1.92 0.84 -5.55
C PHE A 212 3.18 0.17 -4.98
N LEU A 213 3.01 -0.90 -4.22
CA LEU A 213 4.13 -1.58 -3.56
C LEU A 213 4.99 -2.34 -4.58
N LEU A 214 4.37 -3.02 -5.57
CA LEU A 214 5.09 -3.61 -6.70
C LEU A 214 5.89 -2.55 -7.47
N ARG A 215 5.29 -1.38 -7.73
CA ARG A 215 5.95 -0.27 -8.45
C ARG A 215 7.21 0.21 -7.74
N LEU A 216 7.19 0.32 -6.42
CA LEU A 216 8.35 0.75 -5.62
C LEU A 216 9.41 -0.34 -5.51
N CYS A 217 9.02 -1.59 -5.23
CA CYS A 217 9.95 -2.74 -5.19
C CYS A 217 10.72 -2.90 -6.51
N LEU A 218 10.07 -2.62 -7.64
CA LEU A 218 10.72 -2.68 -8.95
C LEU A 218 11.85 -1.65 -9.16
N LYS A 219 11.98 -0.57 -8.37
CA LYS A 219 13.12 0.37 -8.49
C LYS A 219 14.44 -0.10 -7.88
N PHE A 220 14.43 -1.06 -6.94
CA PHE A 220 15.61 -1.58 -6.21
C PHE A 220 16.63 -2.39 -7.04
N SER A 221 16.64 -2.25 -8.36
CA SER A 221 17.72 -2.82 -9.21
C SER A 221 18.13 -1.88 -10.34
N SER A 222 17.78 -0.61 -10.22
CA SER A 222 18.36 0.47 -11.01
C SER A 222 19.83 0.67 -10.63
N ARG A 223 20.65 1.22 -11.54
CA ARG A 223 22.05 1.58 -11.27
C ARG A 223 22.17 2.96 -10.61
N MET A 224 21.29 3.26 -9.65
CA MET A 224 21.25 4.50 -8.88
C MET A 224 22.14 4.39 -7.63
N SER A 225 22.65 5.50 -7.13
CA SER A 225 23.15 5.55 -5.75
C SER A 225 22.00 5.45 -4.74
N MET A 226 22.28 5.05 -3.51
CA MET A 226 21.26 4.92 -2.45
C MET A 226 20.47 6.21 -2.21
N VAL A 227 21.13 7.38 -2.33
CA VAL A 227 20.50 8.69 -2.12
C VAL A 227 19.57 9.05 -3.30
N GLU A 228 19.98 8.77 -4.54
CA GLU A 228 19.12 8.95 -5.72
C GLU A 228 17.91 8.00 -5.67
N LEU A 229 18.15 6.73 -5.31
CA LEU A 229 17.10 5.73 -5.15
C LEU A 229 16.08 6.14 -4.07
N GLN A 230 16.54 6.58 -2.89
CA GLN A 230 15.65 7.05 -1.83
C GLN A 230 14.80 8.26 -2.27
N ASN A 231 15.42 9.24 -2.93
CA ASN A 231 14.73 10.43 -3.44
C ASN A 231 13.71 10.09 -4.54
N GLU A 232 14.05 9.20 -5.48
CA GLU A 232 13.16 8.74 -6.55
C GLU A 232 11.99 7.91 -6.01
N LEU A 233 12.25 6.98 -5.08
CA LEU A 233 11.22 6.21 -4.39
C LEU A 233 10.26 7.14 -3.63
N HIS A 234 10.77 8.11 -2.88
CA HIS A 234 9.94 9.08 -2.14
C HIS A 234 9.12 9.96 -3.09
N SER A 235 9.75 10.51 -4.12
CA SER A 235 9.08 11.30 -5.16
C SER A 235 7.91 10.53 -5.78
N ARG A 236 8.14 9.26 -6.19
CA ARG A 236 7.10 8.39 -6.74
C ARG A 236 6.03 8.01 -5.73
N ALA A 237 6.39 7.70 -4.48
CA ALA A 237 5.42 7.37 -3.44
C ALA A 237 4.43 8.52 -3.21
N VAL A 238 4.95 9.74 -3.03
CA VAL A 238 4.12 10.95 -2.83
C VAL A 238 3.28 11.27 -4.08
N GLN A 239 3.84 11.14 -5.28
CA GLN A 239 3.10 11.33 -6.54
C GLN A 239 1.96 10.31 -6.70
N MET A 240 2.19 9.03 -6.41
CA MET A 240 1.15 7.99 -6.50
C MET A 240 0.04 8.21 -5.46
N ILE A 241 0.37 8.54 -4.20
CA ILE A 241 -0.64 8.82 -3.18
C ILE A 241 -1.49 10.04 -3.57
N ALA A 242 -0.87 11.12 -4.08
CA ALA A 242 -1.57 12.31 -4.55
C ALA A 242 -2.34 12.12 -5.89
N GLY A 243 -1.96 11.11 -6.68
CA GLY A 243 -2.65 10.71 -7.91
C GLY A 243 -3.85 9.79 -7.65
N PHE A 244 -3.71 8.84 -6.73
CA PHE A 244 -4.75 7.86 -6.40
C PHE A 244 -5.91 8.46 -5.58
N ARG A 245 -5.65 9.42 -4.68
CA ARG A 245 -6.67 10.20 -3.93
C ARG A 245 -7.70 9.38 -3.12
N SER A 246 -7.54 8.07 -3.05
CA SER A 246 -8.47 7.15 -2.43
C SER A 246 -8.18 6.99 -0.94
N CYS A 247 -9.17 7.31 -0.11
CA CYS A 247 -9.11 7.08 1.33
C CYS A 247 -9.04 5.59 1.70
N HIS A 248 -9.62 4.69 0.89
CA HIS A 248 -9.49 3.25 1.10
C HIS A 248 -8.06 2.77 0.89
N PHE A 249 -7.40 3.23 -0.18
CA PHE A 249 -5.98 2.96 -0.40
C PHE A 249 -5.12 3.54 0.73
N TYR A 250 -5.40 4.78 1.17
CA TYR A 250 -4.61 5.41 2.23
C TYR A 250 -4.79 4.71 3.60
N ASP A 251 -6.00 4.25 3.94
CA ASP A 251 -6.25 3.41 5.11
C ASP A 251 -5.46 2.09 5.05
N ILE A 252 -5.50 1.39 3.91
CA ILE A 252 -4.75 0.14 3.68
C ILE A 252 -3.23 0.40 3.78
N PHE A 253 -2.72 1.46 3.16
CA PHE A 253 -1.33 1.90 3.23
C PHE A 253 -0.88 2.13 4.68
N LEU A 254 -1.66 2.87 5.47
CA LEU A 254 -1.36 3.09 6.89
C LEU A 254 -1.42 1.78 7.69
N ARG A 255 -2.44 0.94 7.48
CA ARG A 255 -2.55 -0.36 8.15
C ARG A 255 -1.35 -1.25 7.84
N MET A 256 -0.85 -1.26 6.60
CA MET A 256 0.34 -2.03 6.22
C MET A 256 1.60 -1.51 6.96
N LEU A 257 1.77 -0.20 7.14
CA LEU A 257 2.85 0.37 7.94
C LEU A 257 2.77 0.05 9.45
N LEU A 258 1.61 -0.38 9.95
CA LEU A 258 1.42 -0.87 11.33
C LEU A 258 1.74 -2.37 11.53
N HIS A 259 2.10 -3.10 10.48
CA HIS A 259 2.63 -4.47 10.59
C HIS A 259 4.15 -4.43 10.80
N SER A 260 4.71 -5.42 11.49
CA SER A 260 6.15 -5.41 11.83
C SER A 260 7.07 -5.61 10.63
N VAL A 261 6.62 -6.25 9.56
CA VAL A 261 7.37 -6.53 8.33
C VAL A 261 6.44 -6.32 7.12
N LEU A 262 6.93 -5.68 6.06
CA LEU A 262 6.20 -5.61 4.78
C LEU A 262 6.32 -6.94 4.01
N PRO A 263 5.28 -7.41 3.30
CA PRO A 263 5.29 -8.69 2.56
C PRO A 263 6.08 -8.61 1.24
N THR A 264 7.22 -7.92 1.22
CA THR A 264 8.07 -7.69 0.05
C THR A 264 9.20 -8.71 -0.09
N THR A 265 9.28 -9.72 0.77
CA THR A 265 10.41 -10.67 0.87
C THR A 265 10.67 -11.52 -0.38
N TYR A 266 9.69 -11.64 -1.28
CA TYR A 266 9.87 -12.27 -2.60
C TYR A 266 10.51 -11.35 -3.66
N LEU A 267 10.56 -10.04 -3.40
CA LEU A 267 11.07 -9.01 -4.31
C LEU A 267 12.34 -8.31 -3.81
N LEU A 268 12.49 -8.17 -2.50
CA LEU A 268 13.49 -7.32 -1.83
C LEU A 268 14.26 -8.06 -0.73
N GLY A 269 15.53 -7.69 -0.53
CA GLY A 269 16.30 -8.09 0.66
C GLY A 269 15.86 -7.31 1.91
N SER A 270 16.30 -7.75 3.09
CA SER A 270 15.96 -7.09 4.36
C SER A 270 16.49 -5.65 4.44
N ALA A 271 17.67 -5.35 3.89
CA ALA A 271 18.20 -3.99 3.82
C ALA A 271 17.36 -3.08 2.91
N ASP A 272 16.81 -3.64 1.82
CA ASP A 272 15.96 -2.93 0.86
C ASP A 272 14.55 -2.67 1.45
N GLU A 273 13.99 -3.62 2.22
CA GLU A 273 12.73 -3.44 2.94
C GLU A 273 12.83 -2.29 3.96
N ILE A 274 13.95 -2.20 4.69
CA ILE A 274 14.20 -1.11 5.65
C ILE A 274 14.24 0.25 4.94
N LEU A 275 14.95 0.36 3.80
CA LEU A 275 14.98 1.61 3.02
C LEU A 275 13.60 1.97 2.46
N LEU A 276 12.89 0.99 1.89
CA LEU A 276 11.53 1.18 1.39
C LEU A 276 10.62 1.66 2.52
N ARG A 277 10.73 1.07 3.71
CA ARG A 277 9.92 1.44 4.87
C ARG A 277 10.21 2.85 5.37
N GLU A 278 11.47 3.30 5.39
CA GLU A 278 11.81 4.71 5.64
C GLU A 278 11.09 5.63 4.65
N VAL A 279 11.16 5.32 3.35
CA VAL A 279 10.48 6.11 2.31
C VAL A 279 8.96 6.11 2.48
N LEU A 280 8.35 4.99 2.88
CA LEU A 280 6.91 4.92 3.12
C LEU A 280 6.49 5.68 4.38
N TYR A 281 7.30 5.67 5.46
CA TYR A 281 7.05 6.54 6.62
C TYR A 281 7.17 8.03 6.24
N ASP A 282 8.18 8.41 5.44
CA ASP A 282 8.31 9.77 4.91
C ASP A 282 7.05 10.19 4.16
N ALA A 283 6.64 9.38 3.16
CA ALA A 283 5.46 9.64 2.34
C ALA A 283 4.13 9.59 3.12
N ALA A 284 4.07 8.94 4.28
CA ALA A 284 2.90 8.92 5.16
C ALA A 284 2.83 10.13 6.10
N ILE A 285 3.97 10.59 6.63
CA ILE A 285 4.02 11.52 7.77
C ILE A 285 4.36 12.96 7.34
N ILE A 286 5.22 13.16 6.34
CA ILE A 286 5.72 14.50 5.97
C ILE A 286 4.76 15.27 5.03
N PRO A 287 4.20 14.69 3.95
CA PRO A 287 3.32 15.41 3.03
C PRO A 287 1.92 15.65 3.61
N GLU A 288 1.33 16.80 3.31
CA GLU A 288 -0.10 17.02 3.46
C GLU A 288 -0.84 16.72 2.15
N TYR A 289 -1.72 15.71 2.15
CA TYR A 289 -2.52 15.36 0.99
C TYR A 289 -3.88 16.11 0.97
N PRO A 290 -4.17 16.96 -0.05
CA PRO A 290 -5.38 17.79 -0.04
C PRO A 290 -6.70 17.00 -0.07
N PHE A 291 -6.72 15.82 -0.71
CA PHE A 291 -7.93 14.97 -0.78
C PHE A 291 -8.40 14.53 0.60
N LEU A 292 -7.47 14.30 1.53
CA LEU A 292 -7.75 13.95 2.91
C LEU A 292 -8.32 15.13 3.72
N LYS A 293 -7.94 16.37 3.38
CA LYS A 293 -8.49 17.59 4.02
C LYS A 293 -9.92 17.90 3.56
N LEU A 294 -10.23 17.69 2.28
CA LEU A 294 -11.54 18.01 1.69
C LEU A 294 -12.69 17.26 2.36
N GLN A 295 -12.47 15.99 2.74
CA GLN A 295 -13.52 15.14 3.33
C GLN A 295 -13.87 15.48 4.81
N PHE A 296 -13.19 16.44 5.43
CA PHE A 296 -13.61 17.02 6.73
C PHE A 296 -14.58 18.20 6.60
N GLY A 297 -14.86 18.67 5.37
CA GLY A 297 -15.78 19.78 5.11
C GLY A 297 -17.26 19.39 5.00
N THR A 298 -17.58 18.10 4.94
CA THR A 298 -18.96 17.58 4.91
C THR A 298 -19.55 17.48 6.32
N GLU A 299 -20.88 17.60 6.44
CA GLU A 299 -21.57 17.73 7.74
C GLU A 299 -21.42 16.53 8.69
N ARG A 300 -20.84 15.43 8.22
CA ARG A 300 -20.55 14.24 9.03
C ARG A 300 -19.28 13.56 8.52
N PRO A 301 -18.16 13.56 9.28
CA PRO A 301 -17.00 12.76 8.89
C PRO A 301 -17.38 11.28 8.89
N ALA A 302 -17.08 10.60 7.79
CA ALA A 302 -17.28 9.16 7.67
C ALA A 302 -16.51 8.41 8.77
N ALA A 303 -17.03 7.27 9.23
CA ALA A 303 -16.38 6.46 10.27
C ALA A 303 -14.97 6.01 9.84
N ASP A 304 -14.75 5.89 8.53
CA ASP A 304 -13.48 5.54 7.90
C ASP A 304 -12.43 6.64 8.09
N LEU A 305 -12.80 7.93 8.05
CA LEU A 305 -11.87 9.04 8.30
C LEU A 305 -11.28 9.00 9.71
N ARG A 306 -12.11 8.69 10.72
CA ARG A 306 -11.61 8.50 12.10
C ARG A 306 -10.62 7.32 12.17
N THR A 307 -10.90 6.23 11.45
CA THR A 307 -10.03 5.05 11.39
C THR A 307 -8.70 5.40 10.72
N ILE A 308 -8.72 6.23 9.68
CA ILE A 308 -7.53 6.81 9.04
C ILE A 308 -6.76 7.71 10.01
N CYS A 309 -7.41 8.65 10.71
CA CYS A 309 -6.77 9.50 11.72
C CYS A 309 -6.04 8.69 12.80
N LEU A 310 -6.68 7.65 13.33
CA LEU A 310 -6.10 6.80 14.37
C LEU A 310 -4.95 5.94 13.82
N SER A 311 -5.10 5.37 12.62
CA SER A 311 -4.02 4.62 11.96
C SER A 311 -2.82 5.52 11.66
N TRP A 312 -3.04 6.75 11.20
CA TRP A 312 -1.99 7.74 10.94
C TRP A 312 -1.27 8.15 12.22
N LEU A 313 -2.01 8.38 13.31
CA LEU A 313 -1.46 8.67 14.64
C LEU A 313 -0.53 7.54 15.13
N PHE A 314 -0.93 6.28 14.95
CA PHE A 314 -0.09 5.13 15.28
C PHE A 314 1.12 4.97 14.34
N VAL A 315 0.98 5.28 13.05
CA VAL A 315 2.09 5.26 12.07
C VAL A 315 3.13 6.33 12.41
N ALA A 316 2.69 7.54 12.77
CA ALA A 316 3.57 8.61 13.22
C ALA A 316 4.36 8.23 14.47
N ASP A 317 3.71 7.64 15.49
CA ASP A 317 4.38 7.19 16.71
C ASP A 317 5.38 6.03 16.43
N ASN A 318 5.00 5.07 15.57
CA ASN A 318 5.89 4.00 15.13
C ASN A 318 7.12 4.51 14.37
N GLY A 319 6.95 5.45 13.45
CA GLY A 319 8.07 6.06 12.71
C GLY A 319 9.03 6.80 13.64
N ILE A 320 8.50 7.60 14.58
CA ILE A 320 9.30 8.34 15.57
C ILE A 320 10.11 7.40 16.46
N ARG A 321 9.51 6.30 16.96
CA ARG A 321 10.24 5.28 17.74
C ARG A 321 11.29 4.57 16.89
N SER A 322 10.95 4.11 15.68
CA SER A 322 11.89 3.44 14.77
C SER A 322 13.16 4.26 14.48
N PHE A 323 13.05 5.59 14.40
CA PHE A 323 14.22 6.47 14.21
C PHE A 323 14.90 6.91 15.52
N ARG A 324 14.22 6.82 16.67
CA ARG A 324 14.86 6.95 17.99
C ARG A 324 15.73 5.73 18.30
N ASP A 325 15.19 4.53 18.09
CA ASP A 325 15.82 3.24 18.42
C ASP A 325 17.09 3.00 17.56
N THR A 326 17.10 3.51 16.32
CA THR A 326 18.26 3.50 15.41
C THR A 326 19.19 4.72 15.58
N GLY A 327 18.93 5.61 16.54
CA GLY A 327 19.76 6.77 16.86
C GLY A 327 19.64 7.97 15.92
N ASN A 328 18.80 7.92 14.89
CA ASN A 328 18.55 9.02 13.95
C ASN A 328 17.59 10.07 14.53
N LEU A 329 18.04 10.76 15.57
CA LEU A 329 17.27 11.80 16.28
C LEU A 329 16.81 12.95 15.36
N SER A 330 17.57 13.25 14.30
CA SER A 330 17.19 14.27 13.31
C SER A 330 15.91 13.89 12.57
N LYS A 331 15.83 12.64 12.07
CA LYS A 331 14.64 12.10 11.39
C LYS A 331 13.44 12.02 12.35
N ALA A 332 13.65 11.53 13.57
CA ALA A 332 12.61 11.49 14.60
C ALA A 332 12.05 12.89 14.94
N MET A 333 12.91 13.91 15.03
CA MET A 333 12.49 15.31 15.23
C MET A 333 11.76 15.89 14.00
N SER A 334 12.13 15.49 12.78
CA SER A 334 11.39 15.85 11.57
C SER A 334 9.95 15.36 11.62
N TYR A 335 9.73 14.09 12.00
CA TYR A 335 8.39 13.51 12.15
C TYR A 335 7.59 14.15 13.30
N ILE A 336 8.23 14.51 14.42
CA ILE A 336 7.58 15.26 15.52
C ILE A 336 7.09 16.63 15.02
N ASN A 337 7.89 17.32 14.19
CA ASN A 337 7.51 18.62 13.63
C ASN A 337 6.40 18.49 12.57
N ALA A 338 6.48 17.50 11.68
CA ALA A 338 5.43 17.19 10.71
C ALA A 338 4.10 16.86 11.42
N PHE A 339 4.15 16.03 12.48
CA PHE A 339 2.99 15.72 13.31
C PHE A 339 2.32 16.97 13.90
N ARG A 340 3.11 17.87 14.51
CA ARG A 340 2.61 19.11 15.13
C ARG A 340 2.02 20.11 14.13
N ASN A 341 2.57 20.14 12.92
CA ASN A 341 2.13 21.06 11.86
C ASN A 341 0.91 20.56 11.08
N SER A 342 0.58 19.26 11.18
CA SER A 342 -0.52 18.64 10.44
C SER A 342 -1.90 18.98 11.02
N CYS A 343 -2.94 18.86 10.18
CA CYS A 343 -4.33 19.03 10.60
C CYS A 343 -4.90 17.85 11.40
N TRP A 344 -4.35 16.63 11.26
CA TRP A 344 -4.93 15.43 11.87
C TRP A 344 -5.12 15.50 13.39
N PRO A 345 -4.17 16.01 14.21
CA PRO A 345 -4.35 16.03 15.66
C PRO A 345 -5.51 16.95 16.07
N SER A 346 -5.61 18.13 15.47
CA SER A 346 -6.67 19.10 15.79
C SER A 346 -8.04 18.68 15.25
N GLN A 347 -8.09 18.04 14.08
CA GLN A 347 -9.31 17.41 13.55
C GLN A 347 -9.81 16.27 14.44
N LEU A 348 -8.92 15.39 14.90
CA LEU A 348 -9.26 14.29 15.82
C LEU A 348 -9.77 14.83 17.18
N ILE A 349 -9.11 15.83 17.75
CA ILE A 349 -9.54 16.51 18.98
C ILE A 349 -10.92 17.15 18.83
N ASN A 350 -11.18 17.83 17.70
CA ASN A 350 -12.48 18.47 17.44
C ASN A 350 -13.59 17.42 17.22
N TRP A 351 -13.30 16.31 16.52
CA TRP A 351 -14.23 15.19 16.37
C TRP A 351 -14.61 14.56 17.72
N ILE A 352 -13.64 14.42 18.64
CA ILE A 352 -13.82 13.91 20.01
C ILE A 352 -14.66 14.84 20.87
N ARG A 353 -14.40 16.16 20.81
CA ARG A 353 -15.20 17.17 21.54
C ARG A 353 -16.68 17.15 21.17
N ASN A 354 -16.98 16.72 19.94
CA ASN A 354 -18.34 16.58 19.42
C ASN A 354 -18.97 15.20 19.73
N GLN A 355 -18.32 14.30 20.49
CA GLN A 355 -18.90 13.02 20.88
C GLN A 355 -19.80 13.09 22.12
N PRO A 356 -20.90 12.32 22.17
CA PRO A 356 -21.68 12.17 23.39
C PRO A 356 -20.82 11.55 24.51
N GLY A 357 -20.93 12.12 25.71
CA GLY A 357 -20.11 11.74 26.87
C GLY A 357 -18.86 12.61 27.08
N PHE A 358 -18.42 13.40 26.09
CA PHE A 358 -17.35 14.37 26.29
C PHE A 358 -17.80 15.49 27.27
N SER A 359 -16.88 16.01 28.07
CA SER A 359 -17.12 17.09 29.02
C SER A 359 -15.95 18.08 29.04
N GLU A 360 -16.24 19.38 29.08
CA GLU A 360 -15.22 20.45 29.17
C GLU A 360 -14.35 20.39 30.44
N ARG A 361 -14.73 19.56 31.42
CA ARG A 361 -13.92 19.29 32.63
C ARG A 361 -12.82 18.24 32.41
N MET A 362 -12.81 17.56 31.26
CA MET A 362 -11.74 16.63 30.88
C MET A 362 -10.45 17.40 30.57
N SER A 363 -9.29 16.78 30.76
CA SER A 363 -7.99 17.42 30.57
C SER A 363 -7.80 17.92 29.13
N GLN A 364 -7.00 18.97 28.93
CA GLN A 364 -6.65 19.41 27.59
C GLN A 364 -5.70 18.39 26.92
N PRO A 365 -5.89 18.09 25.63
CA PRO A 365 -5.02 17.17 24.88
C PRO A 365 -3.62 17.75 24.72
N ASN A 366 -2.61 16.94 25.04
CA ASN A 366 -1.22 17.30 24.77
C ASN A 366 -0.81 16.85 23.35
N ILE A 367 -0.66 17.81 22.44
CA ILE A 367 -0.21 17.57 21.05
C ILE A 367 1.32 17.64 20.88
N SER A 368 2.11 17.58 21.96
CA SER A 368 3.58 17.65 21.87
C SER A 368 4.21 16.45 21.16
N SER A 369 3.58 15.29 21.18
CA SER A 369 3.98 14.06 20.48
C SER A 369 2.75 13.17 20.22
N PRO A 370 2.81 12.22 19.27
CA PRO A 370 1.75 11.22 19.08
C PRO A 370 1.47 10.43 20.36
N THR A 371 2.49 10.00 21.08
CA THR A 371 2.40 9.23 22.34
C THR A 371 1.54 9.94 23.39
N ALA A 372 1.75 11.25 23.59
CA ALA A 372 1.01 12.05 24.57
C ALA A 372 -0.47 12.27 24.17
N LEU A 373 -0.75 12.31 22.85
CA LEU A 373 -2.12 12.32 22.36
C LEU A 373 -2.77 10.94 22.58
N ILE A 374 -2.08 9.84 22.26
CA ILE A 374 -2.57 8.46 22.47
C ILE A 374 -2.90 8.19 23.95
N GLU A 375 -2.09 8.70 24.88
CA GLU A 375 -2.36 8.63 26.32
C GLU A 375 -3.68 9.33 26.68
N TRP A 376 -3.88 10.57 26.21
CA TRP A 376 -5.12 11.31 26.40
C TRP A 376 -6.34 10.61 25.78
N LEU A 377 -6.19 10.03 24.59
CA LEU A 377 -7.25 9.24 23.92
C LEU A 377 -7.68 8.03 24.77
N LEU A 378 -6.73 7.34 25.41
CA LEU A 378 -7.03 6.22 26.32
C LEU A 378 -7.73 6.67 27.60
N VAL A 379 -7.31 7.80 28.18
CA VAL A 379 -7.95 8.38 29.37
C VAL A 379 -9.42 8.75 29.10
N LEU A 380 -9.73 9.29 27.92
CA LEU A 380 -11.11 9.57 27.51
C LEU A 380 -11.94 8.31 27.28
N GLU A 381 -11.36 7.31 26.62
CA GLU A 381 -12.00 6.02 26.36
C GLU A 381 -12.34 5.29 27.66
N ASP A 382 -11.44 5.29 28.65
CA ASP A 382 -11.70 4.70 29.97
C ASP A 382 -12.57 5.60 30.87
N GLN A 383 -12.86 6.85 30.45
CA GLN A 383 -13.93 7.71 30.99
C GLN A 383 -15.28 7.54 30.25
N GLY A 384 -15.35 6.66 29.23
CA GLY A 384 -16.59 6.32 28.53
C GLY A 384 -16.88 7.12 27.24
N VAL A 385 -15.95 7.96 26.79
CA VAL A 385 -16.04 8.60 25.45
C VAL A 385 -15.61 7.57 24.41
N ARG A 386 -16.47 7.20 23.45
CA ARG A 386 -16.12 6.20 22.44
C ARG A 386 -15.12 6.76 21.42
N VAL A 387 -13.82 6.56 21.67
CA VAL A 387 -12.72 6.98 20.80
C VAL A 387 -12.35 5.85 19.82
N PHE A 388 -12.19 4.63 20.33
CA PHE A 388 -11.70 3.48 19.55
C PHE A 388 -12.87 2.59 19.08
N ASP A 389 -12.97 2.36 17.76
CA ASP A 389 -14.04 1.52 17.20
C ASP A 389 -13.84 0.02 17.39
N HIS A 390 -12.59 -0.42 17.60
CA HIS A 390 -12.21 -1.82 17.57
C HIS A 390 -11.30 -2.14 18.75
N SER A 391 -11.42 -3.35 19.30
CA SER A 391 -10.51 -3.88 20.31
C SER A 391 -9.05 -3.72 19.89
N ASN A 392 -8.73 -3.99 18.62
CA ASN A 392 -7.37 -3.94 18.09
C ASN A 392 -6.73 -2.54 18.14
N SER A 393 -7.51 -1.45 17.95
CA SER A 393 -6.95 -0.09 18.05
C SER A 393 -6.77 0.35 19.51
N LYS A 394 -7.69 -0.04 20.43
CA LYS A 394 -7.50 0.16 21.87
C LYS A 394 -6.31 -0.66 22.42
N LEU A 395 -6.09 -1.88 21.91
CA LEU A 395 -4.95 -2.72 22.25
C LEU A 395 -3.62 -2.11 21.77
N ARG A 396 -3.51 -1.68 20.51
CA ARG A 396 -2.31 -0.99 19.99
C ARG A 396 -2.01 0.31 20.76
N ALA A 397 -3.03 1.09 21.09
CA ALA A 397 -2.86 2.28 21.92
C ALA A 397 -2.27 1.94 23.30
N ARG A 398 -2.76 0.89 23.97
CA ARG A 398 -2.21 0.43 25.27
C ARG A 398 -0.80 -0.14 25.14
N GLU A 399 -0.51 -0.89 24.08
CA GLU A 399 0.83 -1.42 23.78
C GLU A 399 1.88 -0.29 23.65
N ILE A 400 1.50 0.81 22.98
CA ILE A 400 2.35 2.01 22.83
C ILE A 400 2.70 2.61 24.19
N ILE A 401 1.71 2.84 25.06
CA ILE A 401 1.96 3.43 26.40
C ILE A 401 2.79 2.48 27.29
N CYS A 402 2.58 1.16 27.20
CA CYS A 402 3.41 0.19 27.91
C CYS A 402 4.89 0.24 27.47
N LYS A 403 5.15 0.42 26.17
CA LYS A 403 6.52 0.55 25.63
C LYS A 403 7.18 1.85 26.05
N SER A 404 6.49 3.00 25.94
CA SER A 404 7.06 4.28 26.40
C SER A 404 7.32 4.30 27.90
N GLY A 405 6.50 3.61 28.71
CA GLY A 405 6.76 3.43 30.15
C GLY A 405 8.06 2.66 30.42
N ALA A 406 8.35 1.62 29.63
CA ALA A 406 9.61 0.89 29.72
C ALA A 406 10.82 1.73 29.29
N GLU A 407 10.71 2.51 28.20
CA GLU A 407 11.75 3.45 27.76
C GLU A 407 12.15 4.42 28.88
N PHE A 408 11.17 5.02 29.59
CA PHE A 408 11.44 5.91 30.72
C PHE A 408 12.12 5.22 31.91
N VAL A 409 11.69 4.00 32.26
CA VAL A 409 12.31 3.21 33.34
C VAL A 409 13.75 2.79 32.99
N GLN A 410 14.04 2.55 31.71
CA GLN A 410 15.37 2.18 31.25
C GLN A 410 16.31 3.39 31.13
N ALA A 411 15.81 4.55 30.70
CA ALA A 411 16.54 5.82 30.76
C ALA A 411 16.87 6.25 32.21
N ALA A 412 15.97 6.00 33.16
CA ALA A 412 16.17 6.29 34.58
C ALA A 412 17.23 5.40 35.28
N LYS A 413 17.76 4.37 34.62
CA LYS A 413 18.76 3.45 35.21
C LYS A 413 20.23 3.82 34.97
N VAL A 414 20.54 4.99 34.40
CA VAL A 414 21.92 5.46 34.18
C VAL A 414 22.34 6.56 35.16
N SER A 415 21.87 6.51 36.41
CA SER A 415 22.37 7.39 37.49
C SER A 415 22.13 6.90 38.93
N ASN A 416 22.37 5.62 39.24
CA ASN A 416 22.85 5.23 40.58
C ASN A 416 23.48 3.84 40.61
N GLY A 417 24.68 3.74 41.18
CA GLY A 417 25.40 2.47 41.32
C GLY A 417 25.06 1.74 42.62
N MET A 418 24.15 0.77 42.55
CA MET A 418 24.06 -0.31 43.54
C MET A 418 23.49 -1.57 42.88
N ASN A 419 24.12 -2.72 43.16
CA ASN A 419 23.74 -4.00 42.57
C ASN A 419 22.39 -4.47 43.14
N LEU A 420 21.47 -4.88 42.26
CA LEU A 420 20.39 -5.82 42.60
C LEU A 420 20.36 -6.92 41.53
N ASP A 421 20.74 -8.13 41.92
CA ASP A 421 20.65 -9.33 41.08
C ASP A 421 19.19 -9.76 40.93
N VAL A 422 18.62 -9.62 39.73
CA VAL A 422 17.25 -10.01 39.40
C VAL A 422 17.29 -11.04 38.28
N LYS A 423 17.38 -12.30 38.68
CA LYS A 423 17.37 -13.46 37.78
C LYS A 423 15.99 -13.63 37.14
N PHE A 424 15.94 -13.61 35.81
CA PHE A 424 14.74 -13.99 35.07
C PHE A 424 14.52 -15.51 35.15
N PHE A 425 13.33 -15.93 35.58
CA PHE A 425 12.94 -17.34 35.62
C PHE A 425 12.56 -17.84 34.22
N ASN A 426 13.53 -18.44 33.51
CA ASN A 426 13.24 -19.31 32.37
C ASN A 426 12.92 -20.73 32.87
N ASN A 427 11.65 -21.02 33.12
CA ASN A 427 11.17 -22.39 33.35
C ASN A 427 10.68 -23.03 32.05
N ALA A 428 11.62 -23.51 31.23
CA ALA A 428 11.37 -24.65 30.37
C ALA A 428 11.77 -25.90 31.18
N SER A 429 10.82 -26.81 31.45
CA SER A 429 11.09 -28.02 32.23
C SER A 429 11.47 -29.20 31.32
N ASN A 430 12.70 -29.66 31.47
CA ASN A 430 13.26 -30.81 30.75
C ASN A 430 12.74 -32.15 31.29
N MET A 431 12.83 -33.20 30.44
CA MET A 431 13.38 -34.53 30.78
C MET A 431 14.02 -35.07 29.48
N MET A 432 15.35 -35.25 29.44
CA MET A 432 16.10 -36.52 29.60
C MET A 432 16.14 -37.36 28.30
N ASP A 433 17.20 -38.07 27.94
CA ASP A 433 18.31 -38.65 28.76
C ASP A 433 19.75 -38.23 28.34
N GLU A 434 20.74 -38.82 29.03
CA GLU A 434 22.22 -38.72 28.91
C GLU A 434 22.75 -39.51 27.67
N ASP A 435 24.02 -39.56 27.24
CA ASP A 435 25.34 -39.63 27.93
C ASP A 435 26.47 -39.13 26.95
N PRO A 436 27.77 -39.00 27.32
CA PRO A 436 28.70 -38.06 26.66
C PRO A 436 29.82 -38.66 25.79
N SER A 437 30.49 -37.81 24.98
CA SER A 437 31.82 -38.10 24.42
C SER A 437 32.76 -36.88 24.44
N VAL A 438 33.88 -37.06 25.14
CA VAL A 438 35.06 -36.19 25.25
C VAL A 438 35.54 -35.63 23.89
N GLY A 439 35.96 -34.36 23.85
CA GLY A 439 36.46 -33.72 22.63
C GLY A 439 37.00 -32.29 22.83
N ASP A 440 37.90 -32.11 23.80
CA ASP A 440 38.62 -30.85 24.04
C ASP A 440 39.72 -30.61 22.98
N PHE A 441 39.94 -29.35 22.54
CA PHE A 441 41.23 -28.81 22.09
C PHE A 441 41.18 -27.30 21.73
N ASP A 442 42.35 -26.66 21.79
CA ASP A 442 42.60 -25.22 21.85
C ASP A 442 42.50 -24.41 20.54
N MET A 443 42.62 -23.09 20.70
CA MET A 443 42.77 -22.06 19.65
C MET A 443 43.98 -22.29 18.72
N VAL A 444 44.00 -21.62 17.56
CA VAL A 444 45.08 -20.68 17.19
C VAL A 444 44.65 -19.77 16.02
N ASP A 445 45.10 -18.51 16.05
CA ASP A 445 44.94 -17.49 15.00
C ASP A 445 46.19 -17.42 14.10
N SER A 446 46.04 -17.17 12.78
CA SER A 446 47.17 -16.88 11.88
C SER A 446 46.82 -16.30 10.51
N MET A 447 47.77 -15.53 9.98
CA MET A 447 47.59 -14.59 8.86
C MET A 447 48.17 -15.10 7.52
N ALA A 448 47.80 -14.44 6.42
CA ALA A 448 48.04 -14.85 5.03
C ALA A 448 49.50 -14.84 4.52
N THR A 449 49.78 -15.71 3.53
CA THR A 449 50.85 -15.56 2.49
C THR A 449 50.45 -16.32 1.21
N ALA A 450 51.21 -16.26 0.11
CA ALA A 450 51.07 -15.22 -0.93
C ALA A 450 51.87 -15.57 -2.21
N ALA A 451 51.20 -15.93 -3.32
CA ALA A 451 51.80 -16.08 -4.66
C ALA A 451 50.75 -15.80 -5.76
N VAL A 452 50.80 -14.71 -6.54
CA VAL A 452 51.81 -14.27 -7.55
C VAL A 452 51.61 -14.93 -8.93
N GLN A 453 51.11 -14.12 -9.87
CA GLN A 453 51.69 -14.01 -11.22
C GLN A 453 51.56 -12.55 -11.68
N ALA A 454 52.58 -12.04 -12.37
CA ALA A 454 52.63 -10.67 -12.86
C ALA A 454 53.51 -10.59 -14.11
N THR A 455 53.20 -9.66 -15.02
CA THR A 455 54.05 -9.26 -16.15
C THR A 455 53.93 -7.76 -16.39
N SER A 456 55.08 -7.10 -16.52
CA SER A 456 55.20 -5.66 -16.73
C SER A 456 56.43 -5.33 -17.58
N ILE A 457 56.31 -4.40 -18.53
CA ILE A 457 57.43 -3.86 -19.32
C ILE A 457 57.21 -2.34 -19.49
N THR A 458 58.30 -1.58 -19.60
CA THR A 458 58.38 -0.10 -19.57
C THR A 458 59.24 0.42 -20.74
N LEU A 459 59.54 1.71 -20.98
CA LEU A 459 59.39 2.99 -20.25
C LEU A 459 59.40 4.16 -21.29
N ASN A 460 59.58 5.40 -20.83
CA ASN A 460 59.96 6.63 -21.56
C ASN A 460 58.84 7.38 -22.33
N GLY A 461 58.88 8.73 -22.43
CA GLY A 461 59.72 9.69 -21.69
C GLY A 461 59.87 11.09 -22.33
N ASN A 462 59.92 12.14 -21.50
CA ASN A 462 60.30 13.55 -21.77
C ASN A 462 59.33 14.43 -22.62
N GLY A 463 59.24 15.75 -22.34
CA GLY A 463 58.32 16.63 -23.11
C GLY A 463 58.26 18.17 -22.91
N ILE A 464 58.71 18.77 -21.79
CA ILE A 464 59.08 20.21 -21.64
C ILE A 464 57.98 21.33 -21.84
N GLU A 465 57.64 21.97 -20.70
CA GLU A 465 57.44 23.43 -20.45
C GLU A 465 56.21 24.31 -20.87
N ASN A 466 56.04 25.37 -20.03
CA ASN A 466 55.37 26.68 -20.22
C ASN A 466 53.81 26.76 -20.27
N GLY A 467 53.12 27.68 -19.56
CA GLY A 467 53.55 28.60 -18.48
C GLY A 467 52.56 29.74 -18.11
N ARG A 468 52.70 30.29 -16.89
CA ARG A 468 52.24 31.64 -16.39
C ARG A 468 50.75 31.95 -16.03
N LYS A 469 50.45 31.77 -14.73
CA LYS A 469 49.76 32.66 -13.72
C LYS A 469 48.98 33.96 -14.12
N ARG A 470 47.95 34.25 -13.27
CA ARG A 470 47.19 35.51 -13.00
C ARG A 470 46.08 35.87 -14.03
N LYS A 471 45.03 36.63 -13.68
CA LYS A 471 44.75 37.53 -12.52
C LYS A 471 43.34 37.31 -11.91
N GLU A 472 42.89 38.24 -11.07
CA GLU A 472 41.90 38.12 -9.98
C GLU A 472 40.88 39.29 -10.03
N CYS A 473 39.65 39.02 -9.53
CA CYS A 473 38.70 39.95 -8.86
C CYS A 473 37.59 40.75 -9.60
N MET A 474 36.48 40.87 -8.84
CA MET A 474 35.35 41.86 -8.80
C MET A 474 34.10 41.77 -9.71
N ASP A 475 32.97 41.57 -9.01
CA ASP A 475 31.61 42.18 -9.11
C ASP A 475 31.29 43.20 -10.22
N ASP A 476 30.07 43.14 -10.80
CA ASP A 476 28.92 43.89 -10.22
C ASP A 476 27.50 43.38 -10.68
N LYS A 477 26.45 44.01 -10.11
CA LYS A 477 24.97 43.94 -10.30
C LYS A 477 24.46 43.67 -11.76
N GLU A 478 23.22 43.23 -12.03
CA GLU A 478 21.93 43.74 -11.50
C GLU A 478 20.71 42.76 -11.66
N ASP A 479 19.52 43.27 -11.32
CA ASP A 479 18.22 42.62 -11.04
C ASP A 479 17.46 42.08 -12.28
N MET A 480 16.79 40.93 -12.15
CA MET A 480 15.66 40.55 -13.04
C MET A 480 14.52 39.88 -12.26
N ARG A 481 13.47 40.65 -11.99
CA ARG A 481 12.25 40.18 -11.33
C ARG A 481 11.19 39.76 -12.35
N VAL A 482 10.95 38.46 -12.47
CA VAL A 482 9.81 37.95 -13.26
C VAL A 482 8.53 37.99 -12.41
N LYS A 483 7.53 38.77 -12.85
CA LYS A 483 6.22 38.87 -12.19
C LYS A 483 5.28 37.79 -12.73
N PHE A 484 4.75 36.94 -11.86
CA PHE A 484 3.63 36.07 -12.20
C PHE A 484 2.31 36.85 -12.19
N LEU A 485 1.58 36.84 -13.31
CA LEU A 485 0.28 37.48 -13.45
C LEU A 485 -0.83 36.57 -12.88
N ARG A 486 -1.40 36.94 -11.74
CA ARG A 486 -2.50 36.22 -11.10
C ARG A 486 -3.85 36.71 -11.64
N GLN A 487 -4.40 36.01 -12.63
CA GLN A 487 -5.70 36.36 -13.19
C GLN A 487 -6.83 35.81 -12.30
N HIS A 488 -7.58 36.71 -11.66
CA HIS A 488 -8.77 36.36 -10.90
C HIS A 488 -9.98 36.17 -11.82
N LEU A 489 -10.83 35.19 -11.51
CA LEU A 489 -12.20 35.07 -12.02
C LEU A 489 -13.16 34.97 -10.83
N HIS A 490 -14.23 35.76 -10.89
CA HIS A 490 -15.41 35.68 -10.04
C HIS A 490 -16.61 36.11 -10.90
N ASP A 491 -17.63 35.27 -10.94
CA ASP A 491 -19.07 35.55 -10.82
C ASP A 491 -19.74 36.81 -11.42
N SER A 492 -20.99 36.72 -11.93
CA SER A 492 -21.79 35.55 -12.37
C SER A 492 -22.83 35.97 -13.45
N PRO A 493 -24.18 35.86 -13.35
CA PRO A 493 -24.92 35.22 -14.46
C PRO A 493 -26.10 36.02 -15.05
N LEU A 494 -26.41 35.86 -16.35
CA LEU A 494 -27.66 36.37 -16.94
C LEU A 494 -28.33 35.44 -17.98
N ARG A 495 -29.51 34.93 -17.56
CA ARG A 495 -30.77 34.67 -18.29
C ARG A 495 -30.78 34.13 -19.75
N GLU A 496 -31.42 32.96 -19.87
CA GLU A 496 -32.59 32.69 -20.73
C GLU A 496 -32.64 33.19 -22.19
N LYS A 497 -32.72 32.26 -23.15
CA LYS A 497 -33.96 32.05 -23.95
C LYS A 497 -33.97 30.78 -24.82
N SER A 498 -34.88 29.87 -24.46
CA SER A 498 -35.68 28.93 -25.26
C SER A 498 -35.55 28.83 -26.79
N LEU A 499 -35.45 27.56 -27.26
CA LEU A 499 -36.16 26.93 -28.42
C LEU A 499 -35.74 27.31 -29.87
N PRO A 500 -36.09 26.50 -30.91
CA PRO A 500 -36.82 25.21 -30.93
C PRO A 500 -36.07 24.05 -31.66
N LEU A 501 -36.77 22.91 -31.81
CA LEU A 501 -36.33 21.67 -32.47
C LEU A 501 -36.15 21.81 -34.00
N VAL A 502 -35.29 20.94 -34.56
CA VAL A 502 -35.67 19.93 -35.58
C VAL A 502 -35.16 18.57 -35.09
#